data_AF-A0A9P8RIQ5-F1
#
_entry.id   AF-A0A9P8RIQ5-F1
#
_cell.length_a   1.000
_cell.length_b   1.000
_cell.length_c   1.000
_cell.angle_alpha   90.00
_cell.angle_beta   90.00
_cell.angle_gamma   90.00
#
_symmetry.space_group_name_H-M   'P 1'
#
loop_
_entity.id
_entity.type
_entity.pdbx_description
1 polymer ?
#
loop_
_entity_poly.entity_id
_entity_poly.type
_entity_poly.pdbx_seq_one_letter_code
_entity_poly.pdbx_strand_id
1 'polypeptide(L)'
;MDLTQDSLPANNHNGEEEEEGEEEEEDDMDDEPQASIPPELLTRLLHEFFEKDGTRISKGANEAVAKYMDIFVREAIARAAVEKEGGFLEVDDLEKIAPQLLLDL
;
A
#
# COMPACT_ATOMS: atom_id res chain seq x y z
N MET A 1 -19.19 54.41 -48.13
CA MET A 1 -18.92 53.15 -47.44
C MET A 1 -17.50 53.24 -46.95
N ASP A 2 -17.31 53.35 -45.63
CA ASP A 2 -16.13 52.84 -44.94
C ASP A 2 -16.33 53.08 -43.45
N LEU A 3 -16.58 51.99 -42.72
CA LEU A 3 -16.47 51.92 -41.27
C LEU A 3 -15.94 50.53 -40.93
N THR A 4 -14.74 50.57 -40.36
CA THR A 4 -14.19 49.66 -39.35
C THR A 4 -13.91 48.22 -39.76
N GLN A 5 -12.60 47.95 -39.86
CA GLN A 5 -11.99 46.67 -39.51
C GLN A 5 -12.56 46.15 -38.19
N ASP A 6 -13.05 44.93 -38.18
CA ASP A 6 -12.95 44.07 -37.00
C ASP A 6 -12.73 42.62 -37.43
N SER A 7 -11.82 41.97 -36.71
CA SER A 7 -11.21 40.68 -36.99
C SER A 7 -12.14 39.51 -36.70
N LEU A 8 -12.16 38.51 -37.58
CA LEU A 8 -12.27 37.09 -37.19
C LEU A 8 -11.66 36.22 -38.31
N PRO A 9 -10.52 35.52 -38.11
CA PRO A 9 -10.27 34.28 -38.82
C PRO A 9 -10.93 33.12 -38.08
N ALA A 10 -11.65 32.34 -38.87
CA ALA A 10 -12.34 31.13 -38.49
C ALA A 10 -11.39 30.09 -37.88
N ASN A 11 -11.90 29.49 -36.80
CA ASN A 11 -11.55 28.21 -36.21
C ASN A 11 -10.94 27.22 -37.22
N ASN A 12 -9.63 26.94 -37.08
CA ASN A 12 -9.04 25.71 -37.58
C ASN A 12 -8.46 24.96 -36.38
N HIS A 13 -9.30 24.07 -35.88
CA HIS A 13 -9.02 23.10 -34.85
C HIS A 13 -8.04 22.07 -35.40
N ASN A 14 -6.76 22.19 -35.02
CA ASN A 14 -5.83 21.08 -34.98
C ASN A 14 -5.16 21.18 -33.61
N GLY A 15 -5.79 20.53 -32.63
CA GLY A 15 -5.16 20.29 -31.35
C GLY A 15 -3.92 19.44 -31.60
N GLU A 16 -2.77 20.00 -31.26
CA GLU A 16 -1.59 19.22 -30.97
C GLU A 16 -1.96 18.40 -29.73
N GLU A 17 -2.31 17.12 -29.95
CA GLU A 17 -2.39 16.14 -28.88
C GLU A 17 -0.95 15.97 -28.38
N GLU A 18 -0.59 16.76 -27.37
CA GLU A 18 0.58 16.51 -26.56
C GLU A 18 0.37 15.12 -25.93
N GLU A 19 1.17 14.15 -26.37
CA GLU A 19 1.32 12.86 -25.70
C GLU A 19 1.82 13.14 -24.28
N GLU A 20 0.91 13.22 -23.32
CA GLU A 20 1.23 13.01 -21.91
C GLU A 20 1.60 11.52 -21.78
N GLY A 21 2.88 11.24 -22.03
CA GLY A 21 3.49 9.99 -21.62
C GLY A 21 3.25 9.86 -20.12
N GLU A 22 2.47 8.86 -19.73
CA GLU A 22 2.45 8.37 -18.36
C GLU A 22 3.90 8.00 -18.06
N GLU A 23 4.58 8.86 -17.30
CA GLU A 23 5.84 8.50 -16.64
C GLU A 23 5.46 7.36 -15.70
N GLU A 24 5.60 6.12 -16.18
CA GLU A 24 5.73 4.96 -15.32
C GLU A 24 6.96 5.27 -14.47
N GLU A 25 6.73 5.78 -13.24
CA GLU A 25 7.75 5.75 -12.21
C GLU A 25 8.10 4.27 -12.05
N GLU A 26 9.16 3.85 -12.72
CA GLU A 26 9.89 2.63 -12.43
C GLU A 26 10.37 2.79 -10.98
N ASP A 27 9.50 2.40 -10.05
CA ASP A 27 9.78 2.37 -8.63
C ASP A 27 10.88 1.31 -8.47
N ASP A 28 12.13 1.76 -8.39
CA ASP A 28 13.35 1.00 -8.09
C ASP A 28 13.24 0.36 -6.67
N MET A 29 12.23 -0.50 -6.46
CA MET A 29 11.91 -1.16 -5.20
C MET A 29 12.76 -2.42 -4.95
N ASP A 30 13.78 -2.68 -5.75
CA ASP A 30 14.49 -3.98 -5.71
C ASP A 30 15.68 -4.03 -4.73
N ASP A 31 16.11 -2.92 -4.13
CA ASP A 31 17.31 -2.89 -3.27
C ASP A 31 17.11 -2.37 -1.83
N GLU A 32 15.89 -1.95 -1.44
CA GLU A 32 15.62 -1.64 -0.04
C GLU A 32 15.42 -2.93 0.77
N PRO A 33 16.17 -3.17 1.87
CA PRO A 33 15.99 -4.36 2.68
C PRO A 33 14.54 -4.39 3.17
N GLN A 34 13.77 -5.36 2.67
CA GLN A 34 12.36 -5.52 3.02
C GLN A 34 12.21 -5.48 4.54
N ALA A 35 11.57 -4.41 5.02
CA ALA A 35 11.28 -4.25 6.43
C ALA A 35 10.54 -5.51 6.91
N SER A 36 11.11 -6.19 7.90
CA SER A 36 10.61 -7.44 8.46
C SER A 36 10.73 -7.40 9.98
N ILE A 37 9.86 -8.14 10.65
CA ILE A 37 9.83 -8.16 12.10
C ILE A 37 11.07 -8.92 12.62
N PRO A 38 11.89 -8.33 13.51
CA PRO A 38 13.04 -9.03 14.08
C PRO A 38 12.61 -10.34 14.74
N PRO A 39 13.24 -11.49 14.41
CA PRO A 39 12.80 -12.80 14.91
C PRO A 39 12.76 -12.91 16.44
N GLU A 40 13.69 -12.24 17.14
CA GLU A 40 13.73 -12.21 18.61
C GLU A 40 12.55 -11.46 19.22
N LEU A 41 12.10 -10.38 18.58
CA LEU A 41 10.92 -9.63 19.00
C LEU A 41 9.68 -10.50 18.88
N LEU A 42 9.54 -11.21 17.76
CA LEU A 42 8.41 -12.10 17.54
C LEU A 42 8.39 -13.25 18.54
N THR A 43 9.54 -13.88 18.80
CA THR A 43 9.66 -14.90 19.84
C THR A 43 9.23 -14.35 21.20
N ARG A 44 9.68 -13.14 21.57
CA ARG A 44 9.27 -12.49 22.82
C ARG A 44 7.76 -12.27 22.87
N LEU A 45 7.16 -11.70 21.83
CA LEU A 45 5.71 -11.48 21.75
C LEU A 45 4.94 -12.79 21.98
N LEU A 46 5.33 -13.88 21.31
CA LEU A 46 4.69 -15.18 21.50
C LEU A 46 4.78 -15.68 22.95
N HIS A 47 5.94 -15.53 23.57
CA HIS A 47 6.14 -15.96 24.96
C HIS A 47 5.32 -15.16 25.98
N GLU A 48 5.00 -13.89 25.71
CA GLU A 48 4.12 -13.08 26.58
C GLU A 48 2.67 -13.60 26.59
N PHE A 49 2.23 -14.30 25.54
CA PHE A 49 0.86 -14.81 25.40
C PHE A 49 0.71 -16.32 25.67
N PHE A 50 1.80 -17.04 25.98
CA PHE A 50 1.69 -18.45 26.37
C PHE A 50 1.17 -18.60 27.80
N GLU A 51 0.06 -19.32 27.97
CA GLU A 51 -0.53 -19.55 29.30
C GLU A 51 0.36 -20.40 30.23
N LYS A 52 1.22 -21.24 29.66
CA LYS A 52 2.06 -22.18 30.42
C LYS A 52 3.51 -21.74 30.41
N ASP A 53 4.04 -21.55 31.61
CA ASP A 53 5.47 -21.32 31.82
C ASP A 53 6.31 -22.46 31.23
N GLY A 54 7.38 -22.09 30.53
CA GLY A 54 8.28 -23.05 29.89
C GLY A 54 7.77 -23.61 28.55
N THR A 55 6.68 -23.09 27.99
CA THR A 55 6.30 -23.36 26.59
C THR A 55 7.43 -22.93 25.67
N ARG A 56 7.82 -23.80 24.71
CA ARG A 56 8.91 -23.54 23.76
C ARG A 56 8.38 -23.69 22.34
N ILE A 57 8.85 -22.82 21.46
CA ILE A 57 8.61 -22.90 20.02
C ILE A 57 9.84 -23.47 19.31
N SER A 58 9.62 -24.33 18.30
CA SER A 58 10.72 -24.83 17.47
C SER A 58 11.19 -23.74 16.50
N LYS A 59 12.44 -23.83 16.01
CA LYS A 59 12.98 -22.86 15.06
C LYS A 59 12.10 -22.73 13.80
N GLY A 60 11.71 -23.86 13.21
CA GLY A 60 10.86 -23.88 12.01
C GLY A 60 9.46 -23.32 12.26
N ALA A 61 8.89 -23.53 13.45
CA ALA A 61 7.63 -22.89 13.82
C ALA A 61 7.79 -21.37 13.96
N ASN A 62 8.89 -20.90 14.55
CA ASN A 62 9.17 -19.46 14.65
C ASN A 62 9.33 -18.80 13.27
N GLU A 63 9.99 -19.49 12.32
CA GLU A 63 10.09 -19.05 10.93
C GLU A 63 8.72 -18.99 10.23
N ALA A 64 7.83 -19.93 10.51
CA ALA A 64 6.46 -19.92 9.98
C ALA A 64 5.63 -18.76 10.54
N VAL A 65 5.72 -18.49 11.84
CA VAL A 65 5.03 -17.33 12.45
C VAL A 65 5.59 -16.02 11.90
N ALA A 66 6.90 -15.92 11.66
CA ALA A 66 7.49 -14.72 11.07
C ALA A 66 6.87 -14.41 9.70
N LYS A 67 6.77 -15.42 8.82
CA LYS A 67 6.09 -15.28 7.54
C LYS A 67 4.61 -14.93 7.69
N TYR A 68 3.91 -15.57 8.63
CA TYR A 68 2.51 -15.27 8.90
C TYR A 68 2.32 -13.79 9.27
N MET A 69 3.15 -13.28 10.19
CA MET A 69 3.07 -11.88 10.61
C MET A 69 3.46 -10.91 9.49
N ASP A 70 4.47 -11.23 8.69
CA ASP A 70 4.84 -10.42 7.52
C ASP A 70 3.68 -10.32 6.51
N ILE A 71 3.00 -11.44 6.24
CA ILE A 71 1.82 -11.48 5.35
C ILE A 71 0.67 -10.70 5.96
N PHE A 72 0.36 -10.91 7.26
CA PHE A 72 -0.71 -10.20 7.97
C PHE A 72 -0.56 -8.68 7.85
N VAL A 73 0.65 -8.15 8.11
CA VAL A 73 0.91 -6.71 8.05
C VAL A 73 0.82 -6.18 6.61
N ARG A 74 1.38 -6.92 5.64
CA ARG A 74 1.32 -6.52 4.22
C ARG A 74 -0.12 -6.52 3.68
N GLU A 75 -0.92 -7.53 4.01
CA GLU A 75 -2.34 -7.59 3.66
C GLU A 75 -3.12 -6.44 4.29
N ALA A 76 -2.85 -6.09 5.56
CA ALA A 76 -3.49 -4.96 6.21
C ALA A 76 -3.22 -3.64 5.47
N ILE A 77 -1.97 -3.40 5.08
CA ILE A 77 -1.56 -2.20 4.33
C ILE A 77 -2.19 -2.20 2.93
N ALA A 78 -2.10 -3.32 2.20
CA ALA A 78 -2.61 -3.43 0.85
C ALA A 78 -4.13 -3.23 0.80
N ARG A 79 -4.88 -3.83 1.73
CA ARG A 79 -6.35 -3.69 1.79
C ARG A 79 -6.77 -2.28 2.20
N ALA A 80 -6.10 -1.68 3.20
CA ALA A 80 -6.37 -0.29 3.58
C ALA A 80 -6.07 0.67 2.41
N ALA A 81 -5.02 0.40 1.63
CA ALA A 81 -4.68 1.20 0.46
C ALA A 81 -5.72 1.10 -0.68
N VAL A 82 -6.50 0.02 -0.75
CA VAL A 82 -7.62 -0.10 -1.69
C VAL A 82 -8.85 0.68 -1.23
N GLU A 83 -9.10 0.75 0.09
CA GLU A 83 -10.24 1.49 0.64
C GLU A 83 -10.04 3.01 0.71
N LYS A 84 -8.79 3.49 0.61
CA LYS A 84 -8.48 4.92 0.77
C LYS A 84 -9.11 5.76 -0.36
N GLU A 85 -9.66 6.91 0.00
CA GLU A 85 -10.24 7.87 -0.95
C GLU A 85 -9.20 8.91 -1.43
N GLY A 86 -7.97 8.45 -1.68
CA GLY A 86 -6.81 9.27 -2.02
C GLY A 86 -6.01 9.75 -0.79
N GLY A 87 -4.83 10.32 -1.02
CA GLY A 87 -3.96 10.78 0.07
C GLY A 87 -3.24 9.66 0.84
N PHE A 88 -2.96 9.92 2.12
CA PHE A 88 -2.31 9.00 3.06
C PHE A 88 -3.32 7.99 3.63
N LEU A 89 -2.84 6.85 4.15
CA LEU A 89 -3.68 5.89 4.87
C LEU A 89 -4.18 6.50 6.18
N GLU A 90 -5.48 6.50 6.37
CA GLU A 90 -6.12 6.92 7.61
C GLU A 90 -6.59 5.72 8.45
N VAL A 91 -6.93 5.97 9.71
CA VAL A 91 -7.42 4.93 10.62
C VAL A 91 -8.73 4.34 10.11
N ASP A 92 -9.60 5.19 9.55
CA ASP A 92 -10.91 4.80 9.02
C ASP A 92 -10.77 3.77 7.87
N ASP A 93 -9.71 3.84 7.06
CA ASP A 93 -9.46 2.87 5.98
C ASP A 93 -9.14 1.49 6.54
N LEU A 94 -8.36 1.43 7.62
CA LEU A 94 -8.04 0.19 8.33
C LEU A 94 -9.28 -0.38 9.05
N GLU A 95 -10.08 0.48 9.67
CA GLU A 95 -11.28 0.06 10.40
C GLU A 95 -12.35 -0.57 9.48
N LYS A 96 -12.47 -0.08 8.24
CA LYS A 96 -13.35 -0.66 7.22
C LYS A 96 -12.98 -2.10 6.89
N ILE A 97 -11.68 -2.41 6.76
CA ILE A 97 -11.20 -3.75 6.37
C ILE A 97 -10.95 -4.69 7.55
N ALA A 98 -10.84 -4.17 8.78
CA ALA A 98 -10.49 -4.94 9.97
C ALA A 98 -11.37 -6.20 10.18
N PRO A 99 -12.71 -6.16 10.02
CA PRO A 99 -13.53 -7.35 10.21
C PRO A 99 -13.16 -8.49 9.26
N GLN A 100 -12.92 -8.19 7.98
CA GLN A 100 -12.56 -9.21 6.99
C GLN A 100 -11.11 -9.68 7.17
N LEU A 101 -10.18 -8.75 7.44
CA LEU A 101 -8.77 -9.06 7.68
C LEU A 101 -8.60 -10.08 8.83
N LEU A 102 -9.35 -9.91 9.92
CA LEU A 102 -9.31 -10.81 11.07
C LEU A 102 -9.97 -12.17 10.81
N LEU A 103 -10.83 -12.30 9.78
CA LEU A 103 -11.50 -13.55 9.44
C LEU A 103 -10.74 -14.40 8.41
N ASP A 104 -9.88 -13.78 7.60
CA ASP A 104 -9.09 -14.47 6.58
C ASP A 104 -7.83 -15.16 7.15
N LEU A 105 -7.42 -14.81 8.37
CA LEU A 105 -6.14 -15.16 9.00
C LEU A 105 -6.30 -15.93 10.30
#